data_AF-A0A2V8RB43-F1
#
_entry.id   AF-A0A2V8RB43-F1
#
_cell.length_a   1.000
_cell.length_b   1.000
_cell.length_c   1.000
_cell.angle_alpha   90.00
_cell.angle_beta   90.00
_cell.angle_gamma   90.00
#
_symmetry.space_group_name_H-M   'P 1'
#
loop_
_entity.id
_entity.type
_entity.pdbx_description
1 polymer ?
#
loop_
_entity_poly.entity_id
_entity_poly.type
_entity_poly.pdbx_seq_one_letter_code
_entity_poly.pdbx_strand_id
1 'polypeptide(L)' 'FEDYFAEGEKLMREVDARPHPGKFNETFTREDLMKMHGEHFVKFINLANRHDPDRRFANEFTRRMFWGN' A
#
# COMPACT_ATOMS: atom_id res chain seq x y z
N PHE A 1 -9.87 12.58 15.35
CA PHE A 1 -10.21 11.16 15.04
C PHE A 1 -9.14 10.58 14.13
N GLU A 2 -8.80 11.27 13.03
CA GLU A 2 -7.67 10.94 12.15
C GLU A 2 -6.34 10.79 12.90
N ASP A 3 -6.00 11.72 13.81
CA ASP A 3 -4.78 11.63 14.63
C ASP A 3 -4.71 10.34 15.48
N TYR A 4 -5.85 9.87 16.00
CA TYR A 4 -5.90 8.64 16.80
C TYR A 4 -5.58 7.40 15.96
N PHE A 5 -6.08 7.32 14.73
CA PHE A 5 -5.77 6.20 13.84
C PHE A 5 -4.36 6.30 13.26
N ALA A 6 -3.84 7.52 13.06
CA ALA A 6 -2.45 7.72 12.67
C ALA A 6 -1.46 7.19 13.74
N GLU A 7 -1.72 7.42 15.03
CA GLU A 7 -0.94 6.80 16.11
C GLU A 7 -1.09 5.27 16.14
N GLY A 8 -2.29 4.77 15.85
CA GLY A 8 -2.51 3.32 15.67
C GLY A 8 -1.66 2.73 14.55
N GLU A 9 -1.55 3.41 13.40
CA GLU A 9 -0.70 2.97 12.30
C GLU A 9 0.79 2.98 12.65
N LYS A 10 1.26 3.97 13.43
CA LYS A 10 2.65 3.99 13.93
C LYS A 10 2.95 2.74 14.76
N LEU A 11 2.08 2.39 15.70
CA LEU A 11 2.21 1.15 16.49
C LEU A 11 2.22 -0.10 15.61
N MET A 12 1.36 -0.15 14.58
CA MET A 12 1.32 -1.28 13.65
C MET A 12 2.64 -1.45 12.89
N ARG A 13 3.32 -0.35 12.54
CA ARG A 13 4.64 -0.40 11.87
C ARG A 13 5.73 -0.94 12.79
N GLU A 14 5.69 -0.63 14.07
CA GLU A 14 6.66 -1.11 15.07
C GLU A 14 6.62 -2.64 15.23
N VAL A 15 5.43 -3.24 15.06
CA VAL A 15 5.22 -4.68 15.20
C VAL A 15 5.12 -5.43 13.86
N ASP A 16 5.48 -4.79 12.75
CA ASP A 16 5.36 -5.32 11.38
C ASP A 16 3.95 -5.86 11.06
N ALA A 17 2.91 -5.24 11.62
CA ALA A 17 1.53 -5.58 11.35
C ALA A 17 1.09 -5.14 9.94
N ARG A 18 0.07 -5.85 9.42
CA ARG A 18 -0.45 -5.67 8.06
C ARG A 18 -1.86 -5.09 8.12
N PRO A 19 -2.05 -3.77 7.92
CA PRO A 19 -3.40 -3.19 7.92
C PRO A 19 -4.19 -3.71 6.72
N HIS A 20 -5.49 -3.88 6.94
CA HIS A 20 -6.39 -4.27 5.86
C HIS A 20 -6.58 -3.09 4.89
N PRO A 21 -6.39 -3.26 3.56
CA PRO A 21 -6.52 -2.18 2.58
C PRO A 21 -7.89 -1.46 2.57
N GLY A 22 -8.94 -2.14 3.03
CA GLY A 22 -10.29 -1.56 3.18
C GLY A 22 -10.55 -0.83 4.51
N LYS A 23 -9.53 -0.58 5.34
CA LYS A 23 -9.61 0.20 6.59
C LYS A 23 -8.66 1.40 6.51
N PHE A 24 -8.62 2.22 7.56
CA PHE A 24 -7.65 3.30 7.69
C PHE A 24 -6.22 2.76 7.48
N ASN A 25 -5.53 3.31 6.49
CA ASN A 25 -4.17 2.95 6.08
C ASN A 25 -3.45 4.15 5.44
N GLU A 26 -3.82 5.38 5.78
CA GLU A 26 -3.46 6.59 5.02
C GLU A 26 -1.96 6.88 5.04
N THR A 27 -1.23 6.48 6.08
CA THR A 27 0.22 6.68 6.11
C THR A 27 0.99 5.58 5.37
N PHE A 28 0.35 4.48 4.98
CA PHE A 28 1.03 3.40 4.28
C PHE A 28 1.42 3.79 2.85
N THR A 29 2.56 3.30 2.40
CA THR A 29 3.07 3.61 1.07
C THR A 29 3.43 2.33 0.32
N ARG A 30 3.88 2.52 -0.92
CA ARG A 30 4.49 1.46 -1.72
C ARG A 30 5.66 0.78 -1.03
N GLU A 31 6.50 1.53 -0.32
CA GLU A 31 7.67 1.02 0.40
C GLU A 31 7.24 0.04 1.50
N ASP A 32 6.12 0.33 2.17
CA ASP A 32 5.57 -0.54 3.19
C ASP A 32 5.06 -1.85 2.61
N LEU A 33 4.33 -1.78 1.49
CA LEU A 33 3.90 -3.00 0.78
C LEU A 33 5.09 -3.81 0.28
N MET A 34 6.14 -3.14 -0.21
CA MET A 34 7.38 -3.80 -0.62
C MET A 34 8.05 -4.51 0.56
N LYS A 35 8.16 -3.85 1.72
CA LYS A 35 8.72 -4.47 2.94
C LYS A 35 7.87 -5.65 3.41
N MET A 36 6.54 -5.53 3.41
CA MET A 36 5.62 -6.55 3.93
C MET A 36 5.51 -7.80 3.06
N HIS A 37 5.52 -7.63 1.74
CA HIS A 37 5.19 -8.69 0.78
C HIS A 37 6.34 -9.08 -0.15
N GLY A 38 7.43 -8.30 -0.19
CA GLY A 38 8.66 -8.60 -0.93
C GLY A 38 8.41 -8.99 -2.39
N GLU A 39 8.93 -10.14 -2.79
CA GLU A 39 8.82 -10.63 -4.17
C GLU A 39 7.39 -10.82 -4.66
N HIS A 40 6.44 -11.12 -3.78
CA HIS A 40 5.04 -11.28 -4.19
C HIS A 40 4.45 -9.94 -4.64
N PHE A 41 4.84 -8.84 -4.00
CA PHE A 41 4.45 -7.51 -4.42
C PHE A 41 5.09 -7.14 -5.77
N VAL A 42 6.37 -7.46 -5.97
CA VAL A 42 7.04 -7.27 -7.27
C VAL A 42 6.31 -8.04 -8.38
N LYS A 43 5.96 -9.32 -8.14
CA LYS A 43 5.20 -10.15 -9.09
C LYS A 43 3.83 -9.53 -9.38
N PHE A 44 3.13 -9.04 -8.36
CA PHE A 44 1.84 -8.35 -8.52
C PHE A 44 1.96 -7.09 -9.38
N ILE A 45 2.94 -6.22 -9.11
CA ILE A 45 3.14 -4.99 -9.90
C ILE A 45 3.49 -5.31 -11.36
N ASN A 46 4.29 -6.33 -11.61
CA ASN A 46 4.59 -6.78 -12.97
C ASN A 46 3.34 -7.26 -13.71
N LEU A 47 2.44 -7.98 -13.03
CA LEU A 47 1.15 -8.39 -13.60
C LEU A 47 0.25 -7.17 -13.87
N ALA A 48 0.17 -6.24 -12.91
CA ALA A 48 -0.61 -5.02 -13.08
C ALA A 48 -0.13 -4.21 -14.30
N ASN A 49 1.18 -3.97 -14.43
CA ASN A 49 1.75 -3.25 -15.57
C ASN A 49 1.55 -3.99 -16.91
N ARG A 50 1.50 -5.33 -16.90
CA ARG A 50 1.23 -6.13 -18.11
C ARG A 50 -0.22 -6.03 -18.57
N HIS A 51 -1.17 -6.01 -17.63
CA HIS A 51 -2.60 -6.07 -17.93
C HIS A 51 -3.29 -4.70 -17.99
N ASP A 52 -2.73 -3.69 -17.33
CA ASP A 52 -3.20 -2.30 -17.36
C ASP A 52 -2.02 -1.33 -17.56
N PRO A 53 -1.36 -1.35 -18.74
CA PRO A 53 -0.17 -0.53 -19.00
C PRO A 53 -0.47 0.98 -18.95
N ASP A 54 -1.70 1.36 -19.30
CA ASP A 54 -2.18 2.76 -19.28
C ASP A 54 -2.70 3.17 -17.89
N ARG A 55 -2.69 2.26 -16.90
CA ARG A 55 -3.18 2.49 -15.53
C ARG A 55 -4.62 3.00 -15.48
N ARG A 56 -5.51 2.50 -16.34
CA ARG A 56 -6.93 2.90 -16.41
C ARG A 56 -7.69 2.62 -15.12
N PHE A 57 -7.26 1.62 -14.34
CA PHE A 57 -7.86 1.27 -13.06
C PHE A 57 -7.20 1.96 -11.87
N ALA A 58 -6.21 2.83 -12.09
CA ALA A 58 -5.55 3.53 -11.01
C ALA A 58 -6.43 4.65 -10.43
N ASN A 59 -6.60 4.60 -9.11
CA ASN A 59 -7.19 5.64 -8.28
C ASN A 59 -6.15 6.20 -7.30
N GLU A 60 -6.52 7.19 -6.49
CA GLU A 60 -5.61 7.81 -5.53
C GLU A 60 -4.96 6.79 -4.59
N PHE A 61 -5.76 5.86 -4.05
CA PHE A 61 -5.29 4.81 -3.16
C PHE A 61 -4.22 3.91 -3.83
N THR A 62 -4.52 3.38 -5.01
CA THR A 62 -3.60 2.49 -5.74
C THR A 62 -2.38 3.24 -6.26
N ARG A 63 -2.48 4.53 -6.62
CA ARG A 63 -1.33 5.40 -6.91
C ARG A 63 -0.35 5.45 -5.74
N ARG A 64 -0.84 5.80 -4.55
CA ARG A 64 -0.06 5.83 -3.30
C ARG A 64 0.57 4.47 -2.98
N MET A 65 -0.20 3.40 -3.08
CA MET A 65 0.21 2.08 -2.60
C MET A 65 1.06 1.28 -3.60
N PHE A 66 0.88 1.43 -4.91
CA PHE A 66 1.50 0.54 -5.90
C PHE A 66 2.65 1.15 -6.66
N TRP A 67 2.52 2.43 -7.04
CA TRP A 67 3.50 3.09 -7.90
C TRP A 67 4.31 4.15 -7.15
N GLY A 68 3.83 4.64 -6.01
CA GLY A 68 4.39 5.82 -5.36
C GLY A 68 3.99 7.05 -6.18
N ASN A 69 3.50 8.10 -5.53
CA ASN A 69 3.28 9.36 -6.22
C ASN A 69 4.61 9.96 -6.67
#